data_AF-A0A9Q1C527-F1
#
_entry.id   AF-A0A9Q1C527-F1
#
_cell.length_a   1.000
_cell.length_b   1.000
_cell.length_c   1.000
_cell.angle_alpha   90.00
_cell.angle_beta   90.00
_cell.angle_gamma   90.00
#
_symmetry.space_group_name_H-M   'P 1'
#
loop_
_entity.id
_entity.type
_entity.pdbx_description
1 polymer ?
#
loop_
_entity_poly.entity_id
_entity_poly.type
_entity_poly.pdbx_seq_one_letter_code
_entity_poly.pdbx_strand_id
1 'polypeptide(L)'
;MLQTIIFLLLMYDVVTSIPPDCDGYPEGESWEPQPCELCSCERGHKTCVVPDCAVPCANPIPGEGACCPTCPDVTQCKNVKKCRPRSFWNKDKCKCECYPVECLPGYKFNTKKCRCQCKKKRCPPGFKFDRKCCDCKCRRFLECEPGQYFCQDTCRCENKYYD
;
A
#
# COMPACT_ATOMS: atom_id res chain seq x y z
N MET A 1 73.91 -39.66 -5.73
CA MET A 1 73.80 -38.39 -4.97
C MET A 1 72.98 -37.32 -5.70
N LEU A 2 72.90 -37.30 -7.04
CA LEU A 2 72.06 -36.35 -7.77
C LEU A 2 70.55 -36.70 -7.72
N GLN A 3 70.18 -37.98 -7.75
CA GLN A 3 68.77 -38.43 -7.72
C GLN A 3 68.03 -38.05 -6.42
N THR A 4 68.70 -38.09 -5.27
CA THR A 4 68.12 -37.75 -3.97
C THR A 4 67.90 -36.24 -3.80
N ILE A 5 68.71 -35.40 -4.45
CA ILE A 5 68.55 -33.94 -4.43
C ILE A 5 67.36 -33.52 -5.30
N ILE A 6 67.16 -34.17 -6.45
CA ILE A 6 65.99 -33.93 -7.31
C ILE A 6 64.70 -34.33 -6.57
N PHE A 7 64.67 -35.46 -5.86
CA PHE A 7 63.51 -35.85 -5.04
C PHE A 7 63.22 -34.89 -3.87
N LEU A 8 64.25 -34.25 -3.29
CA LEU A 8 64.07 -33.25 -2.22
C LEU A 8 63.57 -31.90 -2.78
N LEU A 9 64.03 -31.48 -3.96
CA LEU A 9 63.56 -30.24 -4.61
C LEU A 9 62.10 -30.37 -5.08
N LEU A 10 61.73 -31.51 -5.67
CA LEU A 10 60.37 -31.78 -6.14
C LEU A 10 59.33 -31.96 -5.02
N MET A 11 59.78 -32.25 -3.77
CA MET A 11 58.90 -32.28 -2.59
C MET A 11 58.72 -30.89 -1.94
N TYR A 12 59.67 -29.96 -2.15
CA TYR A 12 59.57 -28.57 -1.69
C TYR A 12 58.66 -27.72 -2.59
N ASP A 13 58.65 -27.98 -3.90
CA ASP A 13 57.79 -27.27 -4.86
C ASP A 13 56.31 -27.67 -4.76
N VAL A 14 55.97 -28.72 -3.99
CA VAL A 14 54.59 -29.18 -3.76
C VAL A 14 53.97 -28.62 -2.46
N VAL A 15 54.72 -27.83 -1.69
CA VAL A 15 54.23 -27.23 -0.42
C VAL A 15 53.88 -25.73 -0.54
N THR A 16 53.99 -25.14 -1.73
CA THR A 16 53.66 -23.71 -1.95
C THR A 16 52.48 -23.46 -2.88
N SER A 17 51.49 -24.35 -2.86
CA SER A 17 50.19 -24.09 -3.49
C SER A 17 49.07 -24.06 -2.45
N ILE A 18 49.27 -23.31 -1.37
CA ILE A 18 48.14 -22.77 -0.60
C ILE A 18 47.32 -21.95 -1.64
N PRO A 19 46.08 -22.36 -1.97
CA PRO A 19 45.26 -21.63 -2.94
C PRO A 19 45.11 -20.18 -2.50
N PRO A 20 44.90 -19.23 -3.43
CA PRO A 20 44.89 -17.80 -3.14
C PRO A 20 43.87 -17.57 -2.04
N ASP A 21 44.38 -17.25 -0.85
CA ASP A 21 43.65 -17.26 0.43
C ASP A 21 42.55 -16.17 0.45
N CYS A 22 42.41 -15.43 -0.67
CA CYS A 22 41.40 -14.42 -0.96
C CYS A 22 40.90 -14.43 -2.42
N ASP A 23 40.75 -15.57 -3.10
CA ASP A 23 40.20 -15.65 -4.48
C ASP A 23 40.91 -14.75 -5.53
N GLY A 24 42.16 -14.36 -5.28
CA GLY A 24 42.94 -13.47 -6.13
C GLY A 24 42.83 -11.97 -5.78
N TYR A 25 42.10 -11.62 -4.71
CA TYR A 25 42.06 -10.27 -4.17
C TYR A 25 43.29 -10.00 -3.27
N PRO A 26 43.86 -8.78 -3.30
CA PRO A 26 45.01 -8.41 -2.48
C PRO A 26 44.62 -8.20 -1.02
N GLU A 27 45.63 -8.29 -0.15
CA GLU A 27 45.51 -8.03 1.30
C GLU A 27 44.86 -6.67 1.59
N GLY A 28 43.86 -6.65 2.47
CA GLY A 28 43.10 -5.46 2.85
C GLY A 28 41.98 -5.08 1.89
N GLU A 29 41.81 -5.78 0.77
CA GLU A 29 40.71 -5.52 -0.15
C GLU A 29 39.40 -6.13 0.35
N SER A 30 38.30 -5.43 0.07
CA SER A 30 36.93 -5.90 0.32
C SER A 30 36.14 -5.89 -0.97
N TRP A 31 35.37 -6.96 -1.21
CA TRP A 31 34.60 -7.15 -2.43
C TRP A 31 33.25 -7.83 -2.15
N GLU A 32 32.31 -7.66 -3.08
CA GLU A 32 30.95 -8.17 -2.98
C GLU A 32 30.69 -9.18 -4.12
N PRO A 33 30.97 -10.47 -3.94
CA PRO A 33 30.76 -11.48 -4.97
C PRO A 33 29.28 -11.71 -5.31
N GLN A 34 28.39 -11.45 -4.35
CA GLN A 34 26.94 -11.50 -4.53
C GLN A 34 26.27 -10.49 -3.60
N PRO A 35 25.02 -10.06 -3.88
CA PRO A 35 24.41 -8.92 -3.21
C PRO A 35 24.46 -8.94 -1.67
N CYS A 36 24.42 -10.13 -1.06
CA CYS A 36 24.40 -10.35 0.41
C CYS A 36 25.70 -10.89 1.00
N GLU A 37 26.79 -10.84 0.26
CA GLU A 37 28.06 -11.38 0.74
C GLU A 37 29.12 -10.29 0.57
N LEU A 38 29.63 -9.80 1.69
CA LEU A 38 30.76 -8.88 1.70
C LEU A 38 31.98 -9.64 2.22
N CYS A 39 32.97 -9.84 1.37
CA CYS A 39 34.21 -10.53 1.71
C CYS A 39 35.34 -9.54 1.86
N SER A 40 36.25 -9.82 2.79
CA SER A 40 37.51 -9.11 2.97
C SER A 40 38.69 -10.08 3.04
N CYS A 41 39.86 -9.60 2.63
CA CYS A 41 41.11 -10.33 2.71
C CYS A 41 41.95 -9.83 3.89
N GLU A 42 42.10 -10.65 4.94
CA GLU A 42 42.93 -10.30 6.10
C GLU A 42 43.91 -11.41 6.48
N ARG A 43 45.20 -11.08 6.48
CA ARG A 43 46.33 -11.97 6.76
C ARG A 43 46.35 -13.19 5.85
N GLY A 44 46.06 -12.95 4.58
CA GLY A 44 45.80 -14.01 3.62
C GLY A 44 44.38 -14.56 3.70
N HIS A 45 43.65 -14.50 4.81
CA HIS A 45 42.39 -15.23 4.96
C HIS A 45 41.15 -14.47 4.49
N LYS A 46 40.39 -15.09 3.59
CA LYS A 46 39.06 -14.64 3.17
C LYS A 46 38.05 -14.74 4.31
N THR A 47 37.50 -13.60 4.72
CA THR A 47 36.41 -13.54 5.70
C THR A 47 35.21 -12.89 5.06
N CYS A 48 34.08 -13.60 4.98
CA CYS A 48 32.85 -13.06 4.44
C CYS A 48 31.79 -12.89 5.53
N VAL A 49 31.09 -11.78 5.45
CA VAL A 49 30.00 -11.43 6.35
C VAL A 49 28.75 -11.10 5.54
N VAL A 50 27.59 -11.39 6.13
CA VAL A 50 26.32 -10.92 5.62
C VAL A 50 26.08 -9.54 6.24
N PRO A 51 25.90 -8.47 5.45
CA PRO A 51 25.63 -7.15 5.99
C PRO A 51 24.28 -7.14 6.73
N ASP A 52 24.27 -6.62 7.95
CA ASP A 52 23.04 -6.41 8.70
C ASP A 52 22.27 -5.20 8.13
N CYS A 53 21.12 -5.48 7.53
CA CYS A 53 20.27 -4.44 6.93
C CYS A 53 19.41 -3.76 7.99
N ALA A 54 19.67 -2.47 8.27
CA ALA A 54 18.75 -1.64 9.04
C ALA A 54 17.57 -1.17 8.17
N VAL A 55 16.35 -1.64 8.46
CA VAL A 55 15.14 -1.29 7.70
C VAL A 55 14.22 -0.39 8.54
N PRO A 56 14.25 0.94 8.36
CA PRO A 56 13.51 1.88 9.22
C PRO A 56 12.02 2.04 8.88
N CYS A 57 11.46 1.24 7.95
CA CYS A 57 10.07 1.39 7.48
C CYS A 57 9.25 0.11 7.66
N ALA A 58 7.93 0.27 7.80
CA ALA A 58 7.00 -0.85 7.99
C ALA A 58 6.77 -1.71 6.73
N ASN A 59 7.06 -1.18 5.54
CA ASN A 59 6.85 -1.87 4.25
C ASN A 59 8.09 -1.72 3.35
N PRO A 60 9.19 -2.44 3.63
CA PRO A 60 10.35 -2.52 2.74
C PRO A 60 10.00 -3.11 1.37
N ILE A 61 10.62 -2.61 0.31
CA ILE A 61 10.49 -3.13 -1.05
C ILE A 61 11.76 -3.94 -1.38
N PRO A 62 11.64 -5.22 -1.80
CA PRO A 62 12.77 -6.00 -2.29
C PRO A 62 13.42 -5.30 -3.51
N GLY A 63 14.72 -5.05 -3.45
CA GLY A 63 15.47 -4.55 -4.60
C GLY A 63 15.82 -5.70 -5.54
N GLU A 64 15.60 -5.53 -6.84
CA GLU A 64 16.08 -6.50 -7.83
C GLU A 64 17.61 -6.55 -7.79
N GLY A 65 18.17 -7.69 -7.40
CA GLY A 65 19.63 -7.88 -7.31
C GLY A 65 20.30 -7.14 -6.15
N ALA A 66 19.57 -6.64 -5.16
CA ALA A 66 20.12 -6.02 -3.96
C ALA A 66 19.89 -6.92 -2.73
N CYS A 67 20.83 -6.94 -1.77
CA CYS A 67 20.62 -7.70 -0.54
C CYS A 67 19.64 -7.07 0.42
N CYS A 68 19.87 -5.78 0.71
CA CYS A 68 19.01 -5.07 1.62
C CYS A 68 17.78 -4.55 0.87
N PRO A 69 16.58 -4.75 1.42
CA PRO A 69 15.41 -4.13 0.85
C PRO A 69 15.51 -2.62 1.04
N THR A 70 14.99 -1.89 0.07
CA THR A 70 14.97 -0.43 0.15
C THR A 70 13.67 0.00 0.80
N CYS A 71 13.77 0.96 1.71
CA CYS A 71 12.58 1.69 2.11
C CYS A 71 12.24 2.66 0.96
N PRO A 72 11.02 2.59 0.40
CA PRO A 72 10.56 3.69 -0.43
C PRO A 72 10.69 4.94 0.43
N ASP A 73 11.43 5.92 -0.07
CA ASP A 73 11.69 7.16 0.64
C ASP A 73 10.34 7.81 0.98
N VAL A 74 9.86 7.57 2.22
CA VAL A 74 8.58 8.11 2.72
C VAL A 74 8.64 9.63 2.86
N THR A 75 9.85 10.20 2.73
CA THR A 75 10.12 11.64 2.63
C THR A 75 9.96 12.19 1.20
N GLN A 76 9.67 11.36 0.19
CA GLN A 76 9.46 11.79 -1.20
C GLN A 76 7.98 11.74 -1.65
N CYS A 77 7.03 12.15 -0.81
CA CYS A 77 5.86 12.82 -1.39
C CYS A 77 6.38 14.15 -2.01
N LYS A 78 6.97 14.09 -3.22
CA LYS A 78 7.86 15.14 -3.79
C LYS A 78 7.27 16.55 -3.84
N ASN A 79 5.98 16.73 -3.59
CA ASN A 79 5.35 18.03 -3.37
C ASN A 79 4.12 17.83 -2.50
N VAL A 80 3.87 18.70 -1.51
CA VAL A 80 2.55 18.84 -0.90
C VAL A 80 1.59 19.26 -2.01
N LYS A 81 0.89 18.31 -2.61
CA LYS A 81 -0.05 18.62 -3.68
C LYS A 81 -1.24 19.35 -3.06
N LYS A 82 -1.59 20.52 -3.63
CA LYS A 82 -2.87 21.17 -3.31
C LYS A 82 -3.99 20.18 -3.58
N CYS A 83 -4.62 19.70 -2.50
CA CYS A 83 -5.78 18.84 -2.60
C CYS A 83 -7.02 19.64 -2.97
N ARG A 84 -8.00 18.95 -3.57
CA ARG A 84 -9.30 19.54 -3.88
C ARG A 84 -10.03 19.96 -2.58
N PRO A 85 -11.03 20.85 -2.67
CA PRO A 85 -11.81 21.24 -1.50
C PRO A 85 -12.39 20.02 -0.78
N ARG A 86 -12.39 20.07 0.56
CA ARG A 86 -12.84 18.99 1.46
C ARG A 86 -12.02 17.70 1.39
N SER A 87 -10.74 17.80 1.01
CA SER A 87 -9.76 16.73 1.17
C SER A 87 -8.47 17.23 1.80
N PHE A 88 -7.73 16.31 2.41
CA PHE A 88 -6.43 16.54 3.01
C PHE A 88 -5.38 15.62 2.38
N TRP A 89 -4.12 16.03 2.41
CA TRP A 89 -3.00 15.22 1.95
C TRP A 89 -2.64 14.20 3.04
N ASN A 90 -2.85 12.92 2.77
CA ASN A 90 -2.36 11.84 3.62
C ASN A 90 -0.88 11.61 3.28
N LYS A 91 0.01 11.97 4.22
CA LYS A 91 1.46 11.88 4.05
C LYS A 91 1.95 10.43 4.01
N ASP A 92 1.38 9.57 4.83
CA ASP A 92 1.76 8.15 4.90
C ASP A 92 1.40 7.39 3.62
N LYS A 93 0.32 7.80 2.96
CA LYS A 93 -0.18 7.17 1.71
C LYS A 93 0.11 7.98 0.44
N CYS A 94 0.85 9.09 0.56
CA CYS A 94 1.08 10.09 -0.50
C CYS A 94 -0.13 10.34 -1.43
N LYS A 95 -1.32 10.55 -0.87
CA LYS A 95 -2.54 10.79 -1.67
C LYS A 95 -3.53 11.72 -0.97
N CYS A 96 -4.36 12.43 -1.76
CA CYS A 96 -5.45 13.21 -1.20
C CYS A 96 -6.59 12.30 -0.75
N GLU A 97 -6.93 12.35 0.53
CA GLU A 97 -8.07 11.64 1.13
C GLU A 97 -9.16 12.65 1.53
N CYS A 98 -10.43 12.27 1.41
CA CYS A 98 -11.53 13.15 1.81
C CYS A 98 -11.61 13.22 3.35
N TYR A 99 -12.03 14.38 3.88
CA TYR A 99 -12.36 14.45 5.30
C TYR A 99 -13.51 13.49 5.64
N PRO A 100 -13.49 12.87 6.84
CA PRO A 100 -14.59 12.06 7.33
C PRO A 100 -15.89 12.87 7.32
N VAL A 101 -16.95 12.31 6.75
CA VAL A 101 -18.27 12.92 6.73
C VAL A 101 -19.34 11.86 6.74
N GLU A 102 -20.34 12.07 7.58
CA GLU A 102 -21.55 11.28 7.59
C GLU A 102 -22.58 11.97 6.70
N CYS A 103 -23.16 11.20 5.77
CA CYS A 103 -24.20 11.71 4.88
C CYS A 103 -25.57 11.58 5.54
N LEU A 104 -26.43 12.56 5.28
CA LEU A 104 -27.86 12.45 5.60
C LEU A 104 -28.46 11.21 4.94
N PRO A 105 -29.52 10.62 5.52
CA PRO A 105 -30.21 9.47 4.95
C PRO A 105 -30.57 9.70 3.47
N GLY A 106 -30.38 8.67 2.64
CA GLY A 106 -30.63 8.73 1.19
C GLY A 106 -29.50 9.36 0.35
N TYR A 107 -28.61 10.15 0.93
CA TYR A 107 -27.44 10.67 0.23
C TYR A 107 -26.32 9.65 0.16
N LYS A 108 -25.61 9.62 -0.97
CA LYS A 108 -24.44 8.75 -1.16
C LYS A 108 -23.16 9.59 -1.22
N PHE A 109 -22.16 9.22 -0.42
CA PHE A 109 -20.89 9.91 -0.45
C PHE A 109 -20.17 9.68 -1.78
N ASN A 110 -19.72 10.77 -2.42
CA ASN A 110 -18.91 10.69 -3.63
C ASN A 110 -17.43 10.93 -3.28
N THR A 111 -16.66 9.86 -3.27
CA THR A 111 -15.22 9.86 -2.96
C THR A 111 -14.39 10.67 -3.95
N LYS A 112 -14.83 10.82 -5.21
CA LYS A 112 -14.15 11.66 -6.21
C LYS A 112 -14.42 13.16 -6.04
N LYS A 113 -15.58 13.54 -5.48
CA LYS A 113 -15.96 14.94 -5.29
C LYS A 113 -15.94 15.37 -3.82
N CYS A 114 -15.53 14.49 -2.90
CA CYS A 114 -15.53 14.66 -1.44
C CYS A 114 -16.80 15.35 -0.90
N ARG A 115 -17.97 14.89 -1.35
CA ARG A 115 -19.27 15.43 -0.94
C ARG A 115 -20.38 14.39 -1.02
N CYS A 116 -21.37 14.51 -0.14
CA CYS A 116 -22.62 13.76 -0.23
C CYS A 116 -23.41 14.20 -1.46
N GLN A 117 -23.89 13.24 -2.23
CA GLN A 117 -24.62 13.49 -3.47
C GLN A 117 -25.99 12.83 -3.42
N CYS A 118 -26.94 13.56 -3.96
CA CYS A 118 -28.30 13.11 -4.13
C CYS A 118 -28.59 12.89 -5.61
N LYS A 119 -28.99 11.67 -5.97
CA LYS A 119 -29.41 11.35 -7.34
C LYS A 119 -30.93 11.32 -7.38
N LYS A 120 -31.54 12.22 -8.16
CA LYS A 120 -32.98 12.23 -8.38
C LYS A 120 -33.39 10.89 -8.99
N LYS A 121 -34.29 10.19 -8.31
CA LYS A 121 -34.86 8.91 -8.77
C LYS A 121 -36.33 9.09 -9.12
N ARG A 122 -36.83 8.24 -10.02
CA ARG A 122 -38.27 8.11 -10.23
C ARG A 122 -38.87 7.45 -9.00
N CYS A 123 -39.97 8.01 -8.52
CA CYS A 123 -40.65 7.50 -7.34
C CYS A 123 -41.83 6.61 -7.75
N PRO A 124 -42.21 5.64 -6.90
CA PRO A 124 -43.44 4.89 -7.08
C PRO A 124 -44.67 5.82 -7.15
N PRO A 125 -45.78 5.37 -7.76
CA PRO A 125 -47.03 6.13 -7.77
C PRO A 125 -47.47 6.51 -6.35
N GLY A 126 -47.84 7.78 -6.13
CA GLY A 126 -48.21 8.32 -4.81
C GLY A 126 -47.04 8.99 -4.05
N PHE A 127 -45.80 8.70 -4.43
CA PHE A 127 -44.62 9.28 -3.80
C PHE A 127 -44.01 10.42 -4.64
N LYS A 128 -43.50 11.45 -3.96
CA LYS A 128 -42.74 12.54 -4.58
C LYS A 128 -41.32 12.56 -4.08
N PHE A 129 -40.39 12.86 -4.98
CA PHE A 129 -38.98 12.94 -4.63
C PHE A 129 -38.72 14.17 -3.76
N ASP A 130 -38.36 13.93 -2.50
CA ASP A 130 -37.93 14.94 -1.57
C ASP A 130 -36.40 15.05 -1.61
N ARG A 131 -35.91 16.25 -1.94
CA ARG A 131 -34.47 16.49 -2.05
C ARG A 131 -33.78 16.57 -0.69
N LYS A 132 -34.46 16.99 0.38
CA LYS A 132 -33.87 17.11 1.73
C LYS A 132 -33.57 15.74 2.33
N CYS A 133 -34.44 14.76 2.11
CA CYS A 133 -34.22 13.36 2.51
C CYS A 133 -33.57 12.51 1.40
N CYS A 134 -33.29 13.11 0.24
CA CYS A 134 -32.88 12.42 -0.99
C CYS A 134 -33.66 11.12 -1.28
N ASP A 135 -34.97 11.16 -1.08
CA ASP A 135 -35.79 9.96 -1.06
C ASP A 135 -37.22 10.24 -1.50
N CYS A 136 -37.96 9.18 -1.82
CA CYS A 136 -39.36 9.28 -2.19
C CYS A 136 -40.22 9.34 -0.92
N LYS A 137 -40.92 10.45 -0.72
CA LYS A 137 -41.79 10.67 0.44
C LYS A 137 -43.24 10.86 -0.01
N CYS A 138 -44.19 10.52 0.87
CA CYS A 138 -45.60 10.81 0.63
C CYS A 138 -45.82 12.32 0.50
N ARG A 139 -46.70 12.71 -0.42
CA ARG A 139 -47.19 14.08 -0.47
C ARG A 139 -48.24 14.23 0.63
N ARG A 140 -47.84 14.69 1.83
CA ARG A 140 -48.69 14.87 3.04
C ARG A 140 -49.98 15.69 2.84
N PHE A 141 -50.14 16.36 1.69
CA PHE A 141 -51.28 17.23 1.35
C PHE A 141 -52.37 16.53 0.53
N LEU A 142 -52.48 15.20 0.57
CA LEU A 142 -53.63 14.53 -0.03
C LEU A 142 -54.73 14.43 1.03
N GLU A 143 -55.71 15.34 0.98
CA GLU A 143 -56.97 15.19 1.72
C GLU A 143 -57.78 14.08 1.02
N CYS A 144 -58.11 13.03 1.77
CA CYS A 144 -58.87 11.90 1.27
C CYS A 144 -60.38 12.21 1.24
N GLU A 145 -61.13 11.50 0.40
CA GLU A 145 -62.59 11.66 0.36
C GLU A 145 -63.23 11.29 1.72
N PRO A 146 -64.38 11.87 2.07
CA PRO A 146 -65.08 11.51 3.31
C PRO A 146 -65.31 10.00 3.41
N GLY A 147 -64.74 9.37 4.45
CA GLY A 147 -64.80 7.90 4.64
C GLY A 147 -63.51 7.14 4.32
N GLN A 148 -62.47 7.83 3.81
CA GLN A 148 -61.15 7.25 3.56
C GLN A 148 -60.11 7.69 4.59
N TYR A 149 -59.07 6.87 4.78
CA TYR A 149 -57.90 7.20 5.56
C TYR A 149 -56.65 7.21 4.69
N PHE A 150 -55.69 8.08 5.01
CA PHE A 150 -54.42 8.15 4.31
C PHE A 150 -53.44 7.10 4.86
N CYS A 151 -53.04 6.15 4.03
CA CYS A 151 -52.03 5.15 4.38
C CYS A 151 -50.61 5.71 4.11
N GLN A 152 -49.79 5.81 5.15
CA GLN A 152 -48.43 6.38 5.05
C GLN A 152 -47.43 5.43 4.35
N ASP A 153 -47.77 4.14 4.26
CA ASP A 153 -46.93 3.11 3.62
C ASP A 153 -47.22 2.99 2.13
N THR A 154 -48.48 3.15 1.70
CA THR A 154 -48.89 3.11 0.29
C THR A 154 -48.99 4.51 -0.35
N CYS A 155 -49.00 5.57 0.47
CA CYS A 155 -49.32 6.95 0.09
C CYS A 155 -50.62 7.08 -0.73
N ARG A 156 -51.65 6.29 -0.37
CA ARG A 156 -52.97 6.31 -1.00
C ARG A 156 -54.06 6.49 0.05
N CYS A 157 -55.21 6.98 -0.41
CA CYS A 157 -56.44 6.97 0.37
C CYS A 157 -57.07 5.59 0.26
N GLU A 158 -57.29 4.95 1.40
CA GLU A 158 -57.87 3.61 1.51
C GLU A 158 -59.24 3.74 2.21
N ASN A 159 -60.23 2.95 1.79
CA ASN A 159 -61.56 2.95 2.39
C ASN A 159 -61.52 2.24 3.74
N LYS A 160 -62.29 2.72 4.72
CA LYS A 160 -62.30 2.17 6.09
C LYS A 160 -63.10 0.87 6.28
N TYR A 161 -63.48 0.18 5.22
CA TYR A 161 -64.32 -1.03 5.31
C TYR A 161 -63.45 -2.28 5.21
N TYR A 162 -63.33 -3.00 6.33
CA TYR A 162 -62.90 -4.39 6.38
C TYR A 162 -64.12 -5.31 6.20
N ASP A 163 -63.89 -6.53 5.70
CA ASP A 163 -64.75 -7.68 5.95
C ASP A 163 -65.24 -7.75 7.41
#